data_AF-A0ABC8QZN1-F1
#
_entry.id   AF-A0ABC8QZN1-F1
#
_cell.length_a   1.000
_cell.length_b   1.000
_cell.length_c   1.000
_cell.angle_alpha   90.00
_cell.angle_beta   90.00
_cell.angle_gamma   90.00
#
_symmetry.space_group_name_H-M   'P 1'
#
loop_
_entity.id
_entity.type
_entity.pdbx_description
1 polymer ?
#
loop_
_entity_poly.entity_id
_entity_poly.type
_entity_poly.pdbx_seq_one_letter_code
_entity_poly.pdbx_strand_id
1 'polypeptide(L)'
;MEQDREQHEIKMGCCFPVPQGRSVSIAEKTNYLLFMINAFQSLEDEIVSKKILKLASLQCWHSLSYGRFQMELCLNPDLIKKWKRRTKRAKREEPLDPSTALEVNFLRNLIEEFLEVLDSEVFRQKQHQNDDELVYENNSELLDDASVLYCERFMEFLIDLLSQLPTRRYHCTLLCFPI
;
A
#
# COMPACT_ATOMS: atom_id res chain seq x y z
N MET A 1 -29.77 -19.78 -3.26
CA MET A 1 -28.41 -20.26 -3.57
C MET A 1 -27.60 -19.32 -4.47
N GLU A 2 -28.13 -18.16 -4.88
CA GLU A 2 -27.37 -17.14 -5.63
C GLU A 2 -27.21 -15.81 -4.89
N GLN A 3 -27.87 -15.62 -3.74
CA GLN A 3 -28.00 -14.30 -3.08
C GLN A 3 -27.23 -14.18 -1.75
N ASP A 4 -26.61 -15.26 -1.28
CA ASP A 4 -25.76 -15.27 -0.07
C ASP A 4 -24.26 -15.14 -0.39
N ARG A 5 -23.90 -14.96 -1.67
CA ARG A 5 -22.50 -14.86 -2.11
C ARG A 5 -21.97 -13.41 -2.17
N GLU A 6 -22.85 -12.41 -2.18
CA GLU A 6 -22.48 -10.99 -2.24
C GLU A 6 -22.21 -10.33 -0.87
N GLN A 7 -22.58 -10.96 0.25
CA GLN A 7 -22.33 -10.39 1.59
C GLN A 7 -20.99 -10.82 2.21
N HIS A 8 -20.23 -11.66 1.51
CA HIS A 8 -18.93 -12.17 1.97
C HIS A 8 -17.74 -11.46 1.32
N GLU A 9 -17.95 -10.30 0.68
CA GLU A 9 -16.86 -9.39 0.35
C GLU A 9 -16.53 -8.56 1.59
N ILE A 10 -15.94 -9.26 2.56
CA ILE A 10 -15.39 -8.70 3.78
C ILE A 10 -14.38 -7.65 3.36
N LYS A 11 -14.64 -6.39 3.78
CA LYS A 11 -13.70 -5.29 3.96
C LYS A 11 -12.28 -5.78 4.27
N MET A 12 -11.51 -6.04 3.22
CA MET A 12 -10.10 -6.41 3.23
C MET A 12 -9.39 -5.42 2.31
N GLY A 13 -9.33 -4.16 2.71
CA GLY A 13 -8.77 -3.13 1.82
C GLY A 13 -8.50 -1.77 2.44
N CYS A 14 -9.07 -1.43 3.60
CA CYS A 14 -8.76 -0.14 4.21
C CYS A 14 -7.45 -0.21 5.01
N CYS A 15 -6.39 0.36 4.44
CA CYS A 15 -5.16 0.70 5.17
C CYS A 15 -5.38 1.78 6.23
N PHE A 16 -6.48 2.51 6.11
CA PHE A 16 -6.89 3.56 7.01
C PHE A 16 -7.69 2.95 8.15
N PRO A 17 -7.27 3.14 9.42
CA PRO A 17 -8.09 2.78 10.56
C PRO A 17 -9.30 3.71 10.62
N VAL A 18 -10.34 3.40 9.86
CA VAL A 18 -11.59 4.15 9.86
C VAL A 18 -12.52 3.51 10.90
N PRO A 19 -12.96 4.27 11.92
CA PRO A 19 -14.06 3.83 12.76
C PRO A 19 -15.33 3.79 11.90
N GLN A 20 -15.83 2.59 11.61
CA GLN A 20 -17.20 2.32 11.15
C GLN A 20 -17.61 2.95 9.80
N GLY A 21 -17.33 2.25 8.69
CA GLY A 21 -18.14 2.33 7.46
C GLY A 21 -18.15 3.66 6.68
N ARG A 22 -17.39 4.66 7.11
CA ARG A 22 -17.20 5.93 6.40
C ARG A 22 -16.16 5.76 5.28
N SER A 23 -16.44 6.31 4.09
CA SER A 23 -15.43 6.45 3.03
C SER A 23 -14.46 7.58 3.37
N VAL A 24 -13.17 7.34 3.16
CA VAL A 24 -12.11 8.34 3.40
C VAL A 24 -12.03 9.27 2.20
N SER A 25 -12.09 10.57 2.44
CA SER A 25 -11.94 11.59 1.40
C SER A 25 -10.51 11.63 0.85
N ILE A 26 -10.34 12.12 -0.38
CA ILE A 26 -9.01 12.26 -1.00
C ILE A 26 -8.07 13.16 -0.18
N ALA A 27 -8.61 14.18 0.49
CA ALA A 27 -7.86 15.06 1.38
C ALA A 27 -7.36 14.32 2.64
N GLU A 28 -8.19 13.49 3.27
CA GLU A 28 -7.79 12.66 4.41
C GLU A 28 -6.72 11.63 4.02
N LYS A 29 -6.88 10.98 2.86
CA LYS A 29 -5.88 10.06 2.28
C LYS A 29 -4.54 10.75 2.06
N THR A 30 -4.56 11.96 1.48
CA THR A 30 -3.35 12.76 1.24
C THR A 30 -2.65 13.15 2.53
N ASN A 31 -3.40 13.61 3.54
CA ASN A 31 -2.83 13.96 4.85
C ASN A 31 -2.19 12.77 5.56
N TYR A 32 -2.79 11.59 5.43
CA TYR A 32 -2.19 10.36 5.95
C TYR A 32 -0.89 10.00 5.22
N LEU A 33 -0.84 10.12 3.89
CA LEU A 33 0.40 9.90 3.15
C LEU A 33 1.49 10.87 3.59
N LEU A 34 1.17 12.15 3.75
CA LEU A 34 2.10 13.14 4.29
C LEU A 34 2.60 12.76 5.70
N PHE A 35 1.71 12.28 6.57
CA PHE A 35 2.11 11.76 7.88
C PHE A 35 3.08 10.59 7.74
N MET A 36 2.79 9.64 6.84
CA MET A 36 3.66 8.48 6.61
C MET A 36 5.01 8.89 6.03
N ILE A 37 5.06 9.79 5.04
CA ILE A 37 6.30 10.35 4.48
C ILE A 37 7.15 10.92 5.62
N ASN A 38 6.59 11.82 6.43
CA ASN A 38 7.31 12.42 7.55
C ASN A 38 7.80 11.38 8.57
N ALA A 39 6.98 10.36 8.87
CA ALA A 39 7.35 9.29 9.80
C ALA A 39 8.48 8.40 9.26
N PHE A 40 8.46 8.08 7.97
CA PHE A 40 9.52 7.34 7.28
C PHE A 40 10.78 8.19 7.04
N GLN A 41 10.68 9.50 6.98
CA GLN A 41 11.85 10.40 6.95
C GLN A 41 12.46 10.61 8.35
N SER A 42 11.73 10.29 9.42
CA SER A 42 12.14 10.48 10.82
C SER A 42 12.69 9.22 11.50
N LEU A 43 13.30 8.29 10.75
CA LEU A 43 13.81 7.02 11.29
C LEU A 43 15.02 7.16 12.23
N GLU A 44 15.61 8.35 12.34
CA GLU A 44 16.65 8.68 13.33
C GLU A 44 16.08 8.72 14.76
N ASP A 45 14.78 9.01 14.91
CA ASP A 45 14.08 8.94 16.19
C ASP A 45 13.76 7.48 16.54
N GLU A 46 14.26 7.01 17.69
CA GLU A 46 14.12 5.62 18.12
C GLU A 46 12.65 5.21 18.34
N ILE A 47 11.81 6.11 18.85
CA ILE A 47 10.40 5.84 19.14
C ILE A 47 9.66 5.64 17.81
N VAL A 48 9.90 6.54 16.85
CA VAL A 48 9.30 6.48 15.51
C VAL A 48 9.79 5.23 14.79
N SER A 49 11.11 5.03 14.71
CA SER A 49 11.73 3.91 14.01
C SER A 49 11.22 2.55 14.51
N LYS A 50 11.09 2.37 15.83
CA LYS A 50 10.59 1.13 16.44
C LYS A 50 9.15 0.79 16.05
N LYS A 51 8.34 1.80 15.69
CA LYS A 51 6.96 1.62 15.24
C LYS A 51 6.90 1.45 13.72
N ILE A 52 7.50 2.36 12.98
CA ILE A 52 7.44 2.41 11.51
C ILE A 52 8.15 1.22 10.86
N LEU A 53 9.31 0.78 11.38
CA LEU A 53 10.01 -0.38 10.83
C LEU A 53 9.28 -1.71 11.00
N LYS A 54 8.22 -1.77 11.82
CA LYS A 54 7.34 -2.95 11.86
C LYS A 54 6.56 -3.12 10.56
N LEU A 55 6.12 -2.00 9.98
CA LEU A 55 5.47 -1.96 8.65
C LEU A 55 6.47 -2.38 7.56
N ALA A 56 7.75 -2.09 7.75
CA ALA A 56 8.86 -2.51 6.89
C ALA A 56 9.53 -3.83 7.26
N SER A 57 8.80 -4.73 7.90
CA SER A 57 9.38 -5.99 8.38
C SER A 57 9.22 -7.12 7.39
N LEU A 58 9.99 -8.20 7.58
CA LEU A 58 9.89 -9.44 6.81
C LEU A 58 8.44 -9.97 6.71
N GLN A 59 7.54 -9.61 7.62
CA GLN A 59 6.13 -10.03 7.56
C GLN A 59 5.44 -9.60 6.28
N CYS A 60 5.84 -8.47 5.68
CA CYS A 60 5.26 -7.99 4.44
C CYS A 60 5.38 -8.99 3.28
N TRP A 61 6.31 -9.96 3.34
CA TRP A 61 6.44 -11.05 2.36
C TRP A 61 5.27 -12.04 2.36
N HIS A 62 4.41 -12.04 3.39
CA HIS A 62 3.14 -12.79 3.35
C HIS A 62 2.22 -12.28 2.24
N SER A 63 2.38 -11.01 1.83
CA SER A 63 1.65 -10.44 0.70
C SER A 63 2.24 -10.83 -0.67
N LEU A 64 3.39 -11.50 -0.75
CA LEU A 64 3.99 -11.88 -2.05
C LEU A 64 3.22 -13.02 -2.72
N SER A 65 3.25 -13.03 -4.06
CA SER A 65 2.88 -14.23 -4.80
C SER A 65 3.82 -15.38 -4.45
N TYR A 66 3.29 -16.60 -4.41
CA TYR A 66 4.05 -17.78 -3.99
C TYR A 66 5.34 -17.97 -4.79
N GLY A 67 5.28 -17.81 -6.12
CA GLY A 67 6.46 -17.90 -6.99
C GLY A 67 7.52 -16.83 -6.68
N ARG A 68 7.10 -15.59 -6.42
CA ARG A 68 8.03 -14.51 -6.07
C ARG A 68 8.69 -14.77 -4.72
N PHE A 69 7.90 -15.20 -3.73
CA PHE A 69 8.40 -15.56 -2.41
C PHE A 69 9.46 -16.67 -2.48
N GLN A 70 9.21 -17.73 -3.28
CA GLN A 70 10.18 -18.81 -3.46
C GLN A 70 11.49 -18.34 -4.08
N MET A 71 11.41 -17.52 -5.13
CA MET A 71 12.59 -16.97 -5.80
C MET A 71 13.48 -16.19 -4.82
N GLU A 72 12.87 -15.35 -3.99
CA GLU A 72 13.59 -14.52 -3.00
C GLU A 72 14.25 -15.37 -1.90
N LEU A 73 13.61 -16.45 -1.48
CA LEU A 73 14.20 -17.43 -0.56
C LEU A 73 15.38 -18.19 -1.18
N CYS A 74 15.32 -18.50 -2.48
CA CYS A 74 16.42 -19.12 -3.20
C CYS A 74 17.62 -18.18 -3.31
N LEU A 75 17.39 -16.90 -3.61
CA LEU A 75 18.44 -15.88 -3.69
C LEU A 75 19.07 -15.56 -2.33
N ASN A 76 18.32 -15.77 -1.23
CA ASN A 76 18.75 -15.42 0.12
C ASN A 76 18.48 -16.56 1.13
N PRO A 77 19.26 -17.66 1.11
CA PRO A 77 19.00 -18.84 1.93
C PRO A 77 19.03 -18.58 3.45
N ASP A 78 19.77 -17.56 3.91
CA ASP A 78 19.78 -17.14 5.32
C ASP A 78 18.43 -16.61 5.80
N LEU A 79 17.60 -16.09 4.89
CA LEU A 79 16.26 -15.61 5.20
C LEU A 79 15.29 -16.78 5.47
N ILE A 80 15.55 -17.98 4.95
CA ILE A 80 14.71 -19.17 5.22
C ILE A 80 14.66 -19.46 6.72
N LYS A 81 15.81 -19.41 7.40
CA LYS A 81 15.89 -19.63 8.86
C LYS A 81 15.17 -18.52 9.62
N LYS A 82 15.34 -17.25 9.20
CA LYS A 82 14.68 -16.09 9.82
C LYS A 82 13.16 -16.13 9.63
N TRP A 83 12.69 -16.47 8.44
CA TRP A 83 11.28 -16.67 8.10
C TRP A 83 10.66 -17.73 8.99
N LYS A 84 11.21 -18.95 9.00
CA LYS A 84 10.71 -20.06 9.83
C LYS A 84 10.64 -19.69 11.32
N ARG A 85 11.64 -18.98 11.84
CA ARG A 85 11.65 -18.50 13.24
C ARG A 85 10.53 -17.48 13.48
N ARG A 86 10.34 -16.50 12.59
CA ARG A 86 9.27 -15.50 12.71
C ARG A 86 7.88 -16.12 12.59
N THR A 87 7.64 -16.96 11.60
CA THR A 87 6.34 -17.63 11.42
C THR A 87 5.99 -18.49 12.64
N LYS A 88 6.97 -19.17 13.24
CA LYS A 88 6.78 -19.94 14.47
C LYS A 88 6.48 -19.06 15.69
N ARG A 89 7.06 -17.86 15.76
CA ARG A 89 6.82 -16.89 16.83
C ARG A 89 5.45 -16.23 16.69
N ALA A 90 5.05 -15.84 15.48
CA ALA A 90 3.74 -15.28 15.18
C ALA A 90 2.61 -16.24 15.63
N LYS A 91 2.70 -17.53 15.27
CA LYS A 91 1.75 -18.57 15.70
C LYS A 91 1.65 -18.78 17.21
N ARG A 92 2.60 -18.28 18.00
CA ARG A 92 2.62 -18.41 19.47
C ARG A 92 2.10 -17.16 20.19
N GLU A 93 2.37 -15.99 19.62
CA GLU A 93 2.03 -14.69 20.24
C GLU A 93 0.60 -14.26 19.91
N GLU A 94 0.10 -14.56 18.70
CA GLU A 94 -1.26 -14.25 18.26
C GLU A 94 -1.81 -15.45 17.46
N PRO A 95 -2.90 -16.10 17.91
CA PRO A 95 -3.55 -17.17 17.14
C PRO A 95 -4.37 -16.64 15.94
N LEU A 96 -4.47 -15.32 15.80
CA LEU A 96 -5.08 -14.67 14.65
C LEU A 96 -4.25 -14.93 13.38
N ASP A 97 -4.93 -15.01 12.24
CA ASP A 97 -4.31 -15.27 10.95
C ASP A 97 -3.20 -14.24 10.67
N PRO A 98 -1.92 -14.65 10.56
CA PRO A 98 -0.82 -13.73 10.27
C PRO A 98 -1.06 -12.94 8.98
N SER A 99 -1.89 -13.44 8.06
CA SER A 99 -2.22 -12.78 6.81
C SER A 99 -3.14 -11.56 6.95
N THR A 100 -3.79 -11.35 8.10
CA THR A 100 -4.65 -10.16 8.35
C THR A 100 -3.94 -9.05 9.10
N ALA A 101 -2.69 -9.28 9.53
CA ALA A 101 -1.92 -8.29 10.25
C ALA A 101 -1.68 -7.03 9.40
N LEU A 102 -1.78 -5.86 10.04
CA LEU A 102 -1.56 -4.57 9.39
C LEU A 102 -0.20 -4.52 8.70
N GLU A 103 0.85 -5.04 9.35
CA GLU A 103 2.21 -5.07 8.80
C GLU A 103 2.35 -5.89 7.52
N VAL A 104 1.43 -6.84 7.27
CA VAL A 104 1.41 -7.65 6.05
C VAL A 104 0.75 -6.91 4.90
N ASN A 105 -0.40 -6.32 5.17
CA ASN A 105 -1.25 -5.73 4.14
C ASN A 105 -1.01 -4.23 3.94
N PHE A 106 -0.24 -3.57 4.80
CA PHE A 106 -0.05 -2.11 4.78
C PHE A 106 0.34 -1.59 3.39
N LEU A 107 1.47 -2.05 2.85
CA LEU A 107 1.92 -1.54 1.55
C LEU A 107 1.03 -2.04 0.41
N ARG A 108 0.54 -3.28 0.49
CA ARG A 108 -0.37 -3.87 -0.51
C ARG A 108 -1.64 -3.03 -0.67
N ASN A 109 -2.35 -2.78 0.43
CA ASN A 109 -3.60 -2.04 0.43
C ASN A 109 -3.38 -0.60 -0.03
N LEU A 110 -2.26 0.03 0.35
CA LEU A 110 -1.90 1.37 -0.14
C LEU A 110 -1.66 1.38 -1.66
N ILE A 111 -1.02 0.36 -2.22
CA ILE A 111 -0.83 0.23 -3.67
C ILE A 111 -2.17 0.00 -4.36
N GLU A 112 -3.01 -0.91 -3.85
CA GLU A 112 -4.32 -1.21 -4.41
C GLU A 112 -5.21 0.05 -4.43
N GLU A 113 -5.22 0.82 -3.34
CA GLU A 113 -5.95 2.09 -3.28
C GLU A 113 -5.36 3.16 -4.21
N PHE A 114 -4.04 3.26 -4.32
CA PHE A 114 -3.41 4.15 -5.29
C PHE A 114 -3.83 3.82 -6.72
N LEU A 115 -3.82 2.54 -7.10
CA LEU A 115 -4.23 2.09 -8.42
C LEU A 115 -5.70 2.37 -8.69
N GLU A 116 -6.57 2.18 -7.68
CA GLU A 116 -7.98 2.51 -7.78
C GLU A 116 -8.20 4.01 -8.05
N VAL A 117 -7.56 4.90 -7.28
CA VAL A 117 -7.64 6.36 -7.50
C VAL A 117 -7.06 6.75 -8.87
N LEU A 118 -5.94 6.15 -9.26
CA LEU A 118 -5.30 6.44 -10.54
C LEU A 118 -6.19 6.05 -11.73
N ASP A 119 -6.83 4.88 -11.69
CA ASP A 119 -7.69 4.39 -12.77
C ASP A 119 -9.02 5.16 -12.85
N SER A 120 -9.67 5.35 -11.71
CA SER A 120 -11.00 5.95 -11.62
C SER A 120 -11.00 7.47 -11.82
N GLU A 121 -10.08 8.20 -11.16
CA GLU A 121 -10.11 9.66 -11.15
C GLU A 121 -9.18 10.25 -12.22
N VAL A 122 -8.03 9.64 -12.52
CA VAL A 122 -7.04 10.25 -13.42
C VAL A 122 -7.16 9.78 -14.88
N PHE A 123 -7.34 8.48 -15.12
CA PHE A 123 -7.41 7.94 -16.49
C PHE A 123 -8.80 8.03 -17.11
N ARG A 124 -9.87 7.76 -16.34
CA ARG A 124 -11.24 7.83 -16.85
C ARG A 124 -11.65 9.25 -17.28
N GLN A 125 -11.22 10.28 -16.56
CA GLN A 125 -11.47 11.68 -16.94
C GLN A 125 -10.86 12.05 -18.30
N LYS A 126 -9.71 11.47 -18.68
CA LYS A 126 -9.05 11.75 -19.97
C LYS A 126 -9.75 11.13 -21.18
N GLN A 127 -10.53 10.05 -20.99
CA GLN A 127 -11.23 9.40 -22.11
C GLN A 127 -12.53 10.13 -22.48
N HIS A 128 -13.22 10.77 -21.52
CA HIS A 128 -14.42 11.56 -21.79
C HIS A 128 -14.16 12.88 -22.54
N GLN A 129 -12.92 13.37 -22.57
CA GLN A 129 -12.55 14.60 -23.28
C GLN A 129 -12.23 14.39 -24.78
N ASN A 130 -12.08 13.15 -25.25
CA ASN A 130 -11.64 12.88 -26.64
C ASN A 130 -12.77 12.56 -27.63
N ASP A 131 -14.01 12.35 -27.17
CA ASP A 131 -15.12 11.87 -28.02
C ASP A 131 -16.19 12.93 -28.37
N ASP A 132 -16.11 14.17 -27.87
CA ASP A 132 -17.06 15.23 -28.26
C ASP A 132 -16.39 16.55 -28.68
N GLU A 133 -16.83 17.00 -29.85
CA GLU A 133 -16.31 18.07 -30.69
C GLU A 133 -16.80 19.46 -30.21
N LEU A 134 -15.86 20.41 -30.05
CA LEU A 134 -16.02 21.87 -30.13
C LEU A 134 -17.10 22.57 -29.27
N VAL A 135 -16.75 22.98 -28.04
CA VAL A 135 -17.33 24.17 -27.39
C VAL A 135 -16.26 25.00 -26.68
N TYR A 136 -16.08 26.25 -27.14
CA TYR A 136 -15.35 27.31 -26.43
C TYR A 136 -16.20 27.79 -25.26
N GLU A 137 -15.72 27.67 -24.02
CA GLU A 137 -15.81 28.66 -22.93
C GLU A 137 -15.46 28.01 -21.56
N ASN A 138 -14.30 28.40 -21.02
CA ASN A 138 -13.98 28.57 -19.59
C ASN A 138 -14.32 27.48 -18.55
N ASN A 139 -14.64 26.26 -18.94
CA ASN A 139 -14.68 25.11 -18.05
C ASN A 139 -13.55 24.13 -18.42
N SER A 140 -12.31 24.56 -18.18
CA SER A 140 -11.20 23.63 -17.89
C SER A 140 -11.54 22.97 -16.55
N GLU A 141 -12.54 22.11 -16.62
CA GLU A 141 -13.31 21.52 -15.53
C GLU A 141 -12.43 20.46 -14.88
N LEU A 142 -11.60 20.97 -13.96
CA LEU A 142 -11.03 20.29 -12.81
C LEU A 142 -10.81 18.80 -13.06
N LEU A 143 -9.62 18.45 -13.61
CA LEU A 143 -8.94 17.31 -13.00
C LEU A 143 -9.10 17.50 -11.49
N ASP A 144 -9.53 16.47 -10.76
CA ASP A 144 -9.57 16.62 -9.32
C ASP A 144 -8.12 16.81 -8.87
N ASP A 145 -7.68 18.08 -8.76
CA ASP A 145 -6.31 18.46 -8.45
C ASP A 145 -5.88 17.79 -7.15
N ALA A 146 -6.84 17.48 -6.28
CA ALA A 146 -6.65 16.71 -5.06
C ALA A 146 -6.30 15.23 -5.33
N SER A 147 -6.90 14.57 -6.32
CA SER A 147 -6.55 13.22 -6.75
C SER A 147 -5.18 13.15 -7.42
N VAL A 148 -4.85 14.14 -8.26
CA VAL A 148 -3.49 14.26 -8.84
C VAL A 148 -2.46 14.48 -7.74
N LEU A 149 -2.73 15.39 -6.79
CA LEU A 149 -1.86 15.64 -5.64
C LEU A 149 -1.68 14.39 -4.78
N TYR A 150 -2.76 13.63 -4.54
CA TYR A 150 -2.66 12.34 -3.83
C TYR A 150 -1.70 11.38 -4.54
N CYS A 151 -1.83 11.22 -5.85
CA CYS A 151 -0.94 10.38 -6.65
C CYS A 151 0.52 10.87 -6.60
N GLU A 152 0.76 12.18 -6.63
CA GLU A 152 2.10 12.76 -6.48
C GLU A 152 2.70 12.43 -5.10
N ARG A 153 1.93 12.63 -4.02
CA ARG A 153 2.38 12.29 -2.66
C ARG A 153 2.63 10.79 -2.52
N PHE A 154 1.84 9.94 -3.16
CA PHE A 154 2.06 8.50 -3.13
C PHE A 154 3.38 8.11 -3.82
N MET A 155 3.70 8.73 -4.96
CA MET A 155 4.97 8.51 -5.63
C MET A 155 6.16 8.99 -4.81
N GLU A 156 6.05 10.15 -4.15
CA GLU A 156 7.05 10.62 -3.17
C GLU A 156 7.26 9.59 -2.05
N PHE A 157 6.18 9.07 -1.48
CA PHE A 157 6.24 8.03 -0.47
C PHE A 157 6.96 6.76 -0.97
N LEU A 158 6.68 6.29 -2.19
CA LEU A 158 7.37 5.15 -2.77
C LEU A 158 8.87 5.42 -2.98
N ILE A 159 9.23 6.61 -3.45
CA ILE A 159 10.62 7.02 -3.64
C ILE A 159 11.37 7.00 -2.30
N ASP A 160 10.79 7.57 -1.25
CA ASP A 160 11.37 7.59 0.09
C ASP A 160 11.50 6.18 0.67
N LEU A 161 10.50 5.32 0.44
CA LEU A 161 10.53 3.94 0.91
C LEU A 161 11.67 3.14 0.26
N LEU A 162 11.97 3.41 -1.01
CA LEU A 162 12.99 2.71 -1.79
C LEU A 162 14.40 3.32 -1.65
N SER A 163 14.50 4.60 -1.30
CA SER A 163 15.78 5.32 -1.17
C SER A 163 16.54 5.00 0.12
N GLN A 164 15.84 4.55 1.17
CA GLN A 164 16.43 4.31 2.49
C GLN A 164 16.81 2.82 2.73
N LEU A 165 18.06 2.54 3.10
CA LEU A 165 18.55 1.18 3.40
C LEU A 165 17.70 0.36 4.41
N PRO A 166 17.22 0.90 5.55
CA PRO A 166 16.47 0.12 6.54
C PRO A 166 15.10 -0.36 6.04
N THR A 167 14.50 0.33 5.07
CA THR A 167 13.20 -0.01 4.48
C THR A 167 13.35 -0.80 3.18
N ARG A 168 14.44 -0.57 2.45
CA ARG A 168 14.75 -1.17 1.14
C ARG A 168 14.78 -2.70 1.19
N ARG A 169 15.34 -3.30 2.24
CA ARG A 169 15.61 -4.76 2.29
C ARG A 169 14.36 -5.64 2.14
N TYR A 170 13.22 -5.23 2.69
CA TYR A 170 12.00 -6.04 2.66
C TYR A 170 10.93 -5.47 1.74
N HIS A 171 10.85 -4.14 1.59
CA HIS A 171 9.90 -3.51 0.68
C HIS A 171 10.31 -3.54 -0.80
N CYS A 172 11.61 -3.53 -1.14
CA CYS A 172 12.02 -3.70 -2.55
C CYS A 172 11.55 -5.03 -3.14
N THR A 173 11.45 -6.07 -2.31
CA THR A 173 10.94 -7.37 -2.75
C THR A 173 9.47 -7.29 -3.19
N LEU A 174 8.68 -6.39 -2.60
CA LEU A 174 7.28 -6.18 -2.97
C LEU A 174 7.13 -5.33 -4.25
N LEU A 175 8.03 -4.38 -4.45
CA LEU A 175 7.88 -3.31 -5.46
C LEU A 175 8.70 -3.53 -6.74
N CYS A 176 9.90 -4.10 -6.65
CA CYS A 176 10.75 -4.29 -7.82
C CYS A 176 10.61 -5.72 -8.32
N PHE A 177 10.27 -5.95 -9.58
CA PHE A 177 10.59 -7.22 -10.24
C PHE A 177 12.11 -7.34 -10.35
N PRO A 178 12.73 -8.50 -10.08
CA PRO A 178 14.10 -8.71 -10.52
C PRO A 178 14.08 -8.70 -12.06
N ILE A 179 14.82 -7.75 -12.63
CA ILE A 179 15.20 -7.75 -14.05
C ILE A 179 16.24 -8.85 -14.26
#